data_AF-A0A537J725-F1
#
_entry.id   AF-A0A537J725-F1
#
_cell.length_a   1.000
_cell.length_b   1.000
_cell.length_c   1.000
_cell.angle_alpha   90.00
_cell.angle_beta   90.00
_cell.angle_gamma   90.00
#
_symmetry.space_group_name_H-M   'P 1'
#
loop_
_entity.id
_entity.type
_entity.pdbx_description
1 polymer ?
#
loop_
_entity_poly.entity_id
_entity_poly.type
_entity_poly.pdbx_seq_one_letter_code
_entity_poly.pdbx_strand_id
1 'polypeptide(L)'
;MEEFLFFKAGKKHFKIDTGEILYIHAEKRYVTFVTATKCYPAQISIGFIEKLLSPKLFCRIHRSYIISLKHTDEFDNELAYIGKKKIPIAEQYKSALKASVVVVNSNKTPIRLDNGNVEKLLIELNS
;
A
#
# COMPACT_ATOMS: atom_id res chain seq x y z
N MET A 1 -13.12 -1.38 -11.30
CA MET A 1 -12.62 -0.73 -10.08
C MET A 1 -13.27 0.63 -10.03
N GLU A 2 -13.76 1.05 -8.88
CA GLU A 2 -14.42 2.35 -8.74
C GLU A 2 -13.38 3.49 -8.70
N GLU A 3 -13.56 4.51 -9.54
CA GLU A 3 -12.74 5.72 -9.56
C GLU A 3 -12.92 6.55 -8.28
N PHE A 4 -14.03 6.36 -7.58
CA PHE A 4 -14.34 7.07 -6.36
C PHE A 4 -15.18 6.22 -5.40
N LEU A 5 -15.13 6.58 -4.13
CA LEU A 5 -15.93 5.98 -3.07
C LEU A 5 -16.78 7.06 -2.41
N PHE A 6 -18.03 6.72 -2.09
CA PHE A 6 -18.91 7.56 -1.28
C PHE A 6 -19.02 7.02 0.14
N PHE A 7 -18.67 7.85 1.12
CA PHE A 7 -18.81 7.51 2.53
C PHE A 7 -19.94 8.30 3.16
N LYS A 8 -20.83 7.58 3.83
CA LYS A 8 -21.92 8.18 4.61
C LYS A 8 -21.39 8.62 5.98
N ALA A 9 -21.58 9.89 6.30
CA ALA A 9 -21.37 10.42 7.64
C ALA A 9 -22.61 11.22 8.06
N GLY A 10 -23.39 10.62 8.96
CA GLY A 10 -24.72 11.12 9.33
C GLY A 10 -25.68 11.13 8.14
N LYS A 11 -26.17 12.32 7.77
CA LYS A 11 -27.06 12.55 6.62
C LYS A 11 -26.32 12.91 5.32
N LYS A 12 -25.00 13.11 5.37
CA LYS A 12 -24.18 13.53 4.22
C LYS A 12 -23.43 12.35 3.62
N HIS A 13 -23.16 12.43 2.32
CA HIS A 13 -22.26 11.55 1.60
C HIS A 13 -21.05 12.36 1.13
N PHE A 14 -19.85 11.83 1.37
CA PHE A 14 -18.60 12.45 0.97
C PHE A 14 -17.95 11.58 -0.11
N LYS A 15 -17.66 12.18 -1.27
CA LYS A 15 -16.91 11.55 -2.35
C LYS A 15 -15.42 11.63 -2.05
N ILE A 16 -14.73 10.51 -2.23
CA ILE A 16 -13.27 10.42 -2.24
C ILE A 16 -12.86 9.82 -3.57
N ASP A 17 -12.05 10.55 -4.33
CA ASP A 17 -11.39 10.00 -5.51
C ASP A 17 -10.33 8.99 -5.07
N THR A 18 -10.39 7.75 -5.58
CA THR A 18 -9.45 6.71 -5.17
C THR A 18 -8.02 7.02 -5.63
N GLY A 19 -7.88 7.77 -6.74
CA GLY A 19 -6.60 8.23 -7.25
C GLY A 19 -5.90 9.28 -6.38
N GLU A 20 -6.61 9.92 -5.45
CA GLU A 20 -6.10 10.94 -4.53
C GLU A 20 -5.69 10.37 -3.16
N ILE A 21 -6.00 9.09 -2.90
CA ILE A 21 -5.68 8.44 -1.61
C ILE A 21 -4.19 8.11 -1.60
N LEU A 22 -3.46 8.70 -0.64
CA LEU A 22 -2.05 8.41 -0.39
C LEU A 22 -1.89 7.10 0.38
N TYR A 23 -2.61 6.99 1.49
CA TYR A 23 -2.68 5.79 2.32
C TYR A 23 -3.95 5.78 3.16
N ILE A 24 -4.23 4.65 3.77
CA ILE A 24 -5.33 4.42 4.69
C ILE A 24 -4.75 3.91 5.99
N HIS A 25 -5.05 4.56 7.11
CA HIS A 25 -4.69 4.06 8.42
C HIS A 25 -5.93 3.62 9.19
N ALA A 26 -5.83 2.50 9.90
CA ALA A 26 -6.84 2.06 10.83
C ALA A 26 -6.46 2.37 12.26
N GLU A 27 -7.42 2.84 13.04
CA GLU A 27 -7.32 2.97 14.48
C GLU A 27 -8.65 2.57 15.12
N LYS A 28 -8.59 1.60 16.04
CA LYS A 28 -9.77 1.01 16.70
C LYS A 28 -10.80 0.51 15.68
N ARG A 29 -11.93 1.20 15.54
CA ARG A 29 -13.05 0.85 14.64
C ARG A 29 -13.17 1.80 13.45
N TYR A 30 -12.20 2.68 13.28
CA TYR A 30 -12.18 3.68 12.22
C TYR A 30 -11.03 3.39 11.26
N VAL A 31 -11.28 3.71 10.01
CA VAL A 31 -10.24 3.91 9.00
C VAL A 31 -10.26 5.37 8.57
N THR A 32 -9.09 5.92 8.34
CA THR A 32 -8.93 7.26 7.81
C THR A 32 -8.28 7.17 6.44
N PHE A 33 -9.00 7.63 5.41
CA PHE A 33 -8.44 7.81 4.08
C PHE A 33 -7.68 9.14 4.07
N VAL A 34 -6.38 9.08 3.82
CA VAL A 34 -5.51 10.26 3.81
C VAL A 34 -5.24 10.64 2.37
N THR A 35 -5.56 11.89 2.02
CA THR A 35 -5.16 12.52 0.75
C THR A 35 -4.15 13.64 1.02
N ALA A 36 -3.60 14.23 -0.04
CA ALA A 36 -2.71 15.39 0.10
C ALA A 36 -3.37 16.59 0.79
N THR A 37 -4.68 16.76 0.63
CA THR A 37 -5.41 17.94 1.09
C THR A 37 -6.24 17.70 2.35
N LYS A 38 -6.73 16.47 2.58
CA LYS A 38 -7.70 16.19 3.65
C LYS A 38 -7.69 14.72 4.08
N CYS A 39 -8.22 14.49 5.28
CA CYS A 39 -8.42 13.17 5.85
C CYS A 39 -9.92 12.89 5.99
N TYR A 40 -10.32 11.65 5.73
CA TYR A 40 -11.71 11.22 5.82
C TYR A 40 -11.84 10.01 6.75
N PRO A 41 -12.29 10.21 8.00
CA PRO A 41 -12.58 9.09 8.89
C PRO A 41 -13.89 8.39 8.50
N ALA A 42 -13.88 7.06 8.51
CA ALA A 42 -15.05 6.22 8.28
C ALA A 42 -15.07 5.08 9.31
N GLN A 43 -16.24 4.82 9.90
CA GLN A 43 -16.42 3.73 10.87
C GLN A 43 -16.63 2.40 10.12
N ILE A 44 -15.55 1.87 9.57
CA ILE A 44 -15.54 0.65 8.77
C ILE A 44 -14.24 -0.12 8.98
N SER A 45 -14.26 -1.44 8.81
CA SER A 45 -13.06 -2.25 9.00
C SER A 45 -12.09 -2.10 7.82
N ILE A 46 -10.79 -2.05 8.12
CA ILE A 46 -9.75 -2.00 7.09
C ILE A 46 -9.79 -3.20 6.15
N GLY A 47 -10.16 -4.38 6.65
CA GLY A 47 -10.28 -5.59 5.83
C GLY A 47 -11.47 -5.56 4.86
N PHE A 48 -12.52 -4.81 5.16
CA PHE A 48 -13.59 -4.57 4.19
C PHE A 48 -13.13 -3.61 3.09
N ILE A 49 -12.46 -2.52 3.47
CA ILE A 49 -11.91 -1.55 2.52
C ILE A 49 -10.87 -2.20 1.60
N GLU A 50 -10.00 -3.05 2.13
CA GLU A 50 -9.02 -3.82 1.36
C GLU A 50 -9.68 -4.60 0.21
N LYS A 51 -10.85 -5.20 0.43
CA LYS A 51 -11.59 -5.97 -0.60
C LYS A 51 -12.21 -5.10 -1.68
N LEU A 52 -12.47 -3.81 -1.40
CA LEU A 52 -13.04 -2.88 -2.37
C LEU A 52 -11.97 -2.22 -3.25
N LEU A 53 -10.73 -2.13 -2.76
CA LEU A 53 -9.63 -1.50 -3.47
C LEU A 53 -9.02 -2.48 -4.48
N SER A 54 -8.51 -1.95 -5.58
CA SER A 54 -7.79 -2.77 -6.55
C SER A 54 -6.45 -3.16 -5.99
N PRO A 55 -6.11 -4.46 -6.02
CA PRO A 55 -4.79 -4.92 -5.59
C PRO A 55 -3.67 -4.45 -6.51
N LYS A 56 -3.99 -3.89 -7.70
CA LYS A 56 -3.00 -3.27 -8.60
C LYS A 56 -2.59 -1.86 -8.18
N LEU A 57 -3.41 -1.18 -7.39
CA LEU A 57 -3.16 0.21 -6.97
C LEU A 57 -2.91 0.35 -5.48
N PHE A 58 -3.40 -0.60 -4.68
CA PHE A 58 -3.29 -0.57 -3.23
C PHE A 58 -2.72 -1.87 -2.70
N CYS A 59 -1.88 -1.76 -1.68
CA CYS A 59 -1.31 -2.90 -1.00
C CYS A 59 -1.41 -2.73 0.51
N ARG A 60 -1.87 -3.76 1.21
CA ARG A 60 -1.84 -3.79 2.67
C ARG A 60 -0.44 -4.18 3.12
N ILE A 61 0.20 -3.30 3.90
CA ILE A 61 1.57 -3.49 4.37
C ILE A 61 1.67 -3.65 5.89
N HIS A 62 0.57 -3.40 6.61
CA HIS A 62 0.49 -3.56 8.06
C HIS A 62 -0.94 -3.91 8.47
N ARG A 63 -1.12 -4.44 9.69
CA ARG A 63 -2.46 -4.69 10.26
C ARG A 63 -3.35 -3.45 10.26
N SER A 64 -2.73 -2.27 10.30
CA SER A 64 -3.39 -0.97 10.34
C SER A 64 -3.11 -0.06 9.14
N TYR A 65 -2.41 -0.52 8.10
CA TYR A 65 -2.09 0.34 6.94
C TYR A 65 -2.29 -0.36 5.61
N ILE A 66 -2.96 0.36 4.70
CA ILE A 66 -2.98 0.11 3.26
C ILE A 66 -2.36 1.33 2.59
N ILE A 67 -1.41 1.13 1.69
CA ILE A 67 -0.76 2.20 0.94
C ILE A 67 -1.24 2.22 -0.51
N SER A 68 -1.21 3.40 -1.13
CA SER A 68 -1.32 3.51 -2.59
C SER A 68 0.04 3.28 -3.22
N LEU A 69 0.15 2.29 -4.09
CA LEU A 69 1.37 1.99 -4.85
C LEU A 69 1.74 3.14 -5.80
N LYS A 70 0.74 3.88 -6.31
CA LYS A 70 0.94 5.06 -7.15
C LYS A 70 1.66 6.20 -6.41
N HIS A 71 1.38 6.36 -5.12
CA HIS A 71 1.89 7.48 -4.31
C HIS A 71 3.01 7.06 -3.35
N THR A 72 3.52 5.84 -3.47
CA THR A 72 4.66 5.37 -2.67
C THR A 72 5.95 5.77 -3.36
N ASP A 73 6.76 6.59 -2.70
CA ASP A 73 8.00 7.12 -3.27
C ASP A 73 9.11 6.07 -3.24
N GLU A 74 9.26 5.42 -2.08
CA GLU A 74 10.28 4.41 -1.82
C GLU A 74 9.79 3.43 -0.74
N PHE A 75 10.38 2.23 -0.72
CA PHE A 75 10.21 1.30 0.38
C PHE A 75 11.51 0.51 0.58
N ASP A 76 11.80 0.19 1.83
CA ASP A 76 12.84 -0.75 2.23
C ASP A 76 12.19 -2.01 2.86
N ASN A 77 12.96 -2.79 3.60
CA ASN A 77 12.44 -4.01 4.24
C ASN A 77 11.54 -3.73 5.45
N GLU A 78 11.55 -2.53 6.03
CA GLU A 78 10.87 -2.17 7.28
C GLU A 78 9.87 -1.04 7.11
N LEU A 79 10.09 -0.13 6.15
CA LEU A 79 9.36 1.10 5.98
C LEU A 79 8.96 1.33 4.53
N ALA A 80 7.73 1.81 4.33
CA ALA A 80 7.30 2.46 3.12
C ALA A 80 7.23 3.98 3.35
N TYR A 81 7.62 4.76 2.36
CA TYR A 81 7.73 6.21 2.44
C TYR A 81 6.77 6.85 1.45
N ILE A 82 5.94 7.76 1.97
CA ILE A 82 4.93 8.49 1.21
C ILE A 82 5.03 9.96 1.61
N GLY A 83 5.68 10.77 0.76
CA GLY A 83 6.14 12.10 1.09
C GLY A 83 7.00 12.09 2.35
N LYS A 84 6.56 12.80 3.39
CA LYS A 84 7.26 12.86 4.70
C LYS A 84 6.85 11.74 5.65
N LYS A 85 5.91 10.88 5.27
CA LYS A 85 5.36 9.84 6.15
C LYS A 85 6.15 8.55 6.00
N LYS A 86 6.64 8.03 7.13
CA LYS A 86 7.21 6.68 7.25
C LYS A 86 6.14 5.73 7.78
N ILE A 87 5.87 4.63 7.08
CA ILE A 87 4.83 3.65 7.43
C ILE A 87 5.49 2.28 7.63
N PRO A 88 5.33 1.65 8.80
CA PRO A 88 5.94 0.34 9.07
C PRO A 88 5.32 -0.76 8.22
N ILE A 89 6.17 -1.66 7.73
CA ILE A 89 5.81 -2.86 7.01
C ILE A 89 5.93 -4.04 7.98
N ALA A 90 4.82 -4.70 8.28
CA ALA A 90 4.85 -5.91 9.11
C ALA A 90 5.31 -7.12 8.29
N GLU A 91 6.06 -8.01 8.93
CA GLU A 91 6.69 -9.19 8.31
C GLU A 91 5.75 -9.98 7.40
N GLN A 92 4.56 -10.30 7.91
CA GLN A 92 3.52 -11.05 7.19
C GLN A 92 3.02 -10.39 5.89
N TYR A 93 3.29 -9.10 5.68
CA TYR A 93 2.87 -8.35 4.49
C TYR A 93 4.01 -8.09 3.49
N LYS A 94 5.28 -8.35 3.85
CA LYS A 94 6.44 -8.06 2.98
C LYS A 94 6.36 -8.80 1.66
N SER A 95 5.98 -10.08 1.68
CA SER A 95 5.85 -10.91 0.48
C SER A 95 4.77 -10.36 -0.47
N ALA A 96 3.62 -9.94 0.07
CA ALA A 96 2.55 -9.34 -0.71
C ALA A 96 2.98 -8.01 -1.36
N LEU A 97 3.70 -7.16 -0.63
CA LEU A 97 4.24 -5.91 -1.17
C LEU A 97 5.20 -6.16 -2.33
N LYS A 98 6.17 -7.06 -2.14
CA LYS A 98 7.14 -7.46 -3.17
C LYS A 98 6.47 -8.00 -4.44
N ALA A 99 5.42 -8.81 -4.28
CA ALA A 99 4.64 -9.34 -5.40
C ALA A 99 3.78 -8.28 -6.11
N SER A 100 3.45 -7.18 -5.43
CA SER A 100 2.61 -6.10 -5.98
C SER A 100 3.38 -5.08 -6.83
N VAL A 101 4.72 -5.14 -6.83
CA VAL A 101 5.59 -4.19 -7.56
C VAL A 101 6.55 -4.91 -8.50
N VAL A 102 7.01 -4.19 -9.52
CA VAL A 102 8.09 -4.65 -10.40
C VAL A 102 9.34 -3.84 -10.07
N VAL A 103 10.39 -4.52 -9.64
CA VAL A 103 11.68 -3.89 -9.34
C VAL A 103 12.59 -4.00 -10.57
N VAL A 104 13.11 -2.86 -11.02
CA VAL A 104 14.05 -2.78 -12.15
C VAL A 104 15.42 -2.42 -11.61
N ASN A 105 16.42 -3.27 -11.89
CA ASN A 105 17.80 -3.03 -11.51
C ASN A 105 18.62 -2.52 -12.71
N SER A 106 19.66 -1.73 -12.43
CA SER A 106 20.55 -1.12 -13.44
C SER A 106 21.28 -2.13 -14.36
N ASN A 107 21.27 -3.43 -14.02
CA ASN A 107 21.81 -4.51 -14.84
C ASN A 107 20.81 -5.05 -15.90
N LYS A 108 19.71 -4.34 -16.19
CA LYS A 108 18.74 -4.63 -17.27
C LYS A 108 18.04 -5.99 -17.21
N THR A 109 17.71 -6.48 -16.01
CA THR A 109 16.81 -7.63 -15.85
C THR A 109 15.69 -7.27 -14.88
N PRO A 110 14.40 -7.37 -15.27
CA PRO A 110 13.29 -7.26 -14.33
C PRO A 110 13.36 -8.43 -13.35
N ILE A 111 13.53 -8.15 -12.06
CA ILE A 111 13.52 -9.20 -11.03
C ILE A 111 12.15 -9.17 -10.35
N ARG A 112 11.38 -10.25 -10.50
CA ARG A 112 10.27 -10.51 -9.59
C ARG A 112 10.88 -11.02 -8.29
N LEU A 113 10.63 -10.30 -7.19
CA LEU A 113 11.07 -10.71 -5.87
C LEU A 113 10.13 -11.81 -5.34
N ASP A 114 10.32 -13.03 -5.83
CA ASP A 114 9.83 -14.25 -5.22
C ASP A 114 10.96 -14.93 -4.43
N ASN A 115 10.59 -15.73 -3.42
CA ASN A 115 11.53 -16.35 -2.48
C ASN A 115 12.59 -17.24 -3.15
N GLY A 116 12.39 -17.66 -4.41
CA GLY A 116 13.37 -18.46 -5.16
C GLY A 116 14.50 -17.64 -5.81
N ASN A 117 14.33 -16.34 -6.02
CA ASN A 117 15.32 -15.51 -6.72
C ASN A 117 16.43 -14.94 -5.81
N VAL A 118 16.24 -14.98 -4.49
CA VAL A 118 17.22 -14.43 -3.53
C VAL A 118 18.46 -15.32 -3.42
N GLU A 119 18.28 -16.65 -3.39
CA GLU A 119 19.40 -17.60 -3.29
C GLU A 119 20.27 -17.58 -4.55
N LYS A 120 19.65 -17.43 -5.72
CA LYS A 120 20.37 -17.38 -7.01
C LYS A 120 21.25 -16.12 -7.12
N LEU A 121 20.77 -14.99 -6.61
CA LEU A 121 21.50 -13.71 -6.59
C LEU A 121 22.71 -13.74 -5.64
N LEU A 122 22.59 -14.41 -4.49
CA LEU A 122 23.70 -14.56 -3.54
C LEU A 122 24.84 -15.43 -4.10
N ILE A 123 24.54 -16.37 -5.00
CA ILE A 123 25.54 -17.21 -5.66
C ILE A 123 26.28 -16.42 -6.74
N GLU A 124 25.58 -15.61 -7.54
CA GLU A 124 26.17 -14.82 -8.63
C GLU A 124 27.03 -13.64 -8.14
N LEU A 125 26.74 -13.06 -6.97
CA LEU A 125 27.55 -11.96 -6.40
C LEU A 125 28.82 -12.44 -5.68
N ASN A 126 28.89 -13.72 -5.33
CA ASN A 126 30.03 -14.33 -4.64
C ASN A 126 30.88 -15.26 -5.55
N SER A 127 30.63 -15.22 -6.86
CA SER A 127 31.42 -15.88 -7.91
C SER A 127 32.20 -14.84 -8.71
#